data_AF-A0A6C0KAK4-F1
#
_entry.id   AF-A0A6C0KAK4-F1
#
_cell.length_a   1.000
_cell.length_b   1.000
_cell.length_c   1.000
_cell.angle_alpha   90.00
_cell.angle_beta   90.00
_cell.angle_gamma   90.00
#
_symmetry.space_group_name_H-M   'P 1'
#
loop_
_entity.id
_entity.type
_entity.pdbx_description
1 polymer ?
#
loop_
_entity_poly.entity_id
_entity_poly.type
_entity_poly.pdbx_seq_one_letter_code
_entity_poly.pdbx_strand_id
1 'polypeptide(L)'
;MNTDDPVADVPPEQTASPANTPTVSSASGYLGYTLLLILLLVFSRGGWYAMETTVFDTFPIIKPYSSLFLLVWFIPILGLLTSIVVPSAGGIAGWAIATAVFAAIPMTISFYYILLFGFPPVTQEYVRGIFRTTA
;
A
#
# COMPACT_ATOMS: atom_id res chain seq x y z
N MET A 1 13.34 43.27 -50.04
CA MET A 1 13.79 41.88 -50.15
C MET A 1 14.00 41.40 -48.72
N ASN A 2 13.20 40.42 -48.31
CA ASN A 2 13.07 39.78 -47.00
C ASN A 2 14.43 39.32 -46.42
N THR A 3 14.74 39.69 -45.18
CA THR A 3 14.78 38.83 -43.97
C THR A 3 15.55 37.53 -44.15
N ASP A 4 16.72 37.44 -43.53
CA ASP A 4 17.28 36.18 -43.02
C ASP A 4 18.03 36.51 -41.72
N ASP A 5 17.25 36.51 -40.64
CA ASP A 5 17.71 36.35 -39.25
C ASP A 5 18.67 35.15 -39.18
N PRO A 6 19.71 35.13 -38.32
CA PRO A 6 20.38 33.88 -38.03
C PRO A 6 19.35 33.02 -37.28
N VAL A 7 18.67 32.15 -38.01
CA VAL A 7 17.87 31.08 -37.41
C VAL A 7 18.79 30.34 -36.48
N ALA A 8 18.56 30.51 -35.18
CA ALA A 8 19.16 29.64 -34.19
C ALA A 8 18.65 28.24 -34.53
N ASP A 9 19.52 27.41 -35.10
CA ASP A 9 19.33 25.97 -35.24
C ASP A 9 19.32 25.36 -33.84
N VAL A 10 18.24 25.59 -33.10
CA VAL A 10 17.87 24.81 -31.94
C VAL A 10 16.95 23.73 -32.50
N PRO A 11 17.38 22.47 -32.56
CA PRO A 11 16.47 21.39 -32.93
C PRO A 11 15.36 21.33 -31.86
N PRO A 12 14.09 21.63 -32.16
CA PRO A 12 13.00 21.42 -31.21
C PRO A 12 12.52 19.96 -31.35
N GLU A 13 13.45 19.02 -31.34
CA GLU A 13 13.18 17.60 -31.15
C GLU A 13 13.82 17.07 -29.86
N GLN A 14 14.47 17.96 -29.10
CA GLN A 14 14.57 17.81 -27.64
C GLN A 14 13.30 18.36 -26.95
N THR A 15 12.14 18.19 -27.56
CA THR A 15 10.88 18.05 -26.83
C THR A 15 10.99 16.79 -25.97
N ALA A 16 11.53 16.94 -24.76
CA ALA A 16 11.49 15.95 -23.69
C ALA A 16 11.46 14.51 -24.20
N SER A 17 12.58 14.06 -24.79
CA SER A 17 12.88 12.64 -24.77
C SER A 17 12.66 12.18 -23.32
N PRO A 18 11.98 11.05 -23.04
CA PRO A 18 11.78 10.54 -21.68
C PRO A 18 13.14 10.11 -21.12
N ALA A 19 13.98 11.11 -20.86
CA ALA A 19 15.25 11.00 -20.22
C ALA A 19 14.94 10.63 -18.78
N ASN A 20 15.07 9.34 -18.53
CA ASN A 20 15.44 8.80 -17.24
C ASN A 20 14.38 8.99 -16.15
N THR A 21 13.17 8.47 -16.37
CA THR A 21 12.69 7.61 -15.27
C THR A 21 13.62 6.40 -15.26
N PRO A 22 14.27 6.06 -14.13
CA PRO A 22 15.03 4.84 -14.06
C PRO A 22 14.03 3.70 -14.26
N THR A 23 13.88 3.25 -15.50
CA THR A 23 13.30 1.95 -15.81
C THR A 23 14.18 0.99 -15.04
N VAL A 24 13.62 0.34 -14.03
CA VAL A 24 14.39 -0.56 -13.17
C VAL A 24 14.67 -1.82 -13.98
N SER A 25 15.60 -1.70 -14.91
CA SER A 25 16.00 -2.68 -15.92
C SER A 25 17.07 -3.60 -15.33
N SER A 26 16.75 -4.23 -14.22
CA SER A 26 17.56 -5.32 -13.69
C SER A 26 16.65 -6.31 -12.98
N ALA A 27 16.90 -7.61 -13.15
CA ALA A 27 16.15 -8.67 -12.47
C ALA A 27 16.14 -8.48 -10.94
N SER A 28 17.20 -7.88 -10.38
CA SER A 28 17.30 -7.46 -8.99
C SER A 28 16.29 -6.36 -8.61
N GLY A 29 16.02 -5.42 -9.51
CA GLY A 29 14.99 -4.42 -9.35
C GLY A 29 13.59 -5.01 -9.26
N TYR A 30 13.24 -5.91 -10.17
CA TYR A 30 11.97 -6.63 -10.13
C TYR A 30 11.82 -7.45 -8.84
N LEU A 31 12.86 -8.18 -8.43
CA LEU A 31 12.88 -8.92 -7.16
C LEU A 31 12.63 -7.99 -5.96
N GLY A 32 13.31 -6.84 -5.90
CA GLY A 32 13.12 -5.85 -4.84
C GLY A 32 11.68 -5.32 -4.78
N TYR A 33 11.07 -5.03 -5.94
CA TYR A 33 9.68 -4.60 -6.00
C TYR A 33 8.70 -5.68 -5.60
N THR A 34 8.88 -6.92 -6.07
CA THR A 34 8.02 -8.05 -5.67
C THR A 34 8.10 -8.29 -4.17
N LEU A 35 9.30 -8.21 -3.59
CA LEU A 35 9.49 -8.39 -2.15
C LEU A 35 8.85 -7.25 -1.35
N LEU A 36 8.98 -6.00 -1.79
CA LEU A 36 8.28 -4.85 -1.22
C LEU A 36 6.76 -5.03 -1.29
N LEU A 37 6.23 -5.49 -2.42
CA LEU A 37 4.81 -5.74 -2.61
C LEU A 37 4.31 -6.80 -1.63
N ILE A 38 5.02 -7.93 -1.50
CA ILE A 38 4.66 -8.99 -0.56
C ILE A 38 4.65 -8.45 0.88
N LEU A 39 5.67 -7.70 1.27
CA LEU A 39 5.75 -7.04 2.59
C LEU A 39 4.55 -6.11 2.83
N LEU A 40 4.20 -5.28 1.85
CA LEU A 40 3.05 -4.37 1.95
C LEU A 40 1.72 -5.11 2.00
N LEU A 41 1.57 -6.23 1.30
CA LEU A 41 0.38 -7.07 1.37
C LEU A 41 0.23 -7.73 2.75
N VAL A 42 1.32 -8.26 3.30
CA VAL A 42 1.33 -8.82 4.67
C VAL A 42 0.99 -7.74 5.69
N PHE A 43 1.60 -6.55 5.55
CA PHE A 43 1.34 -5.42 6.42
C PHE A 43 -0.12 -4.94 6.32
N SER A 44 -0.65 -4.82 5.11
CA SER A 44 -2.05 -4.48 4.85
C SER A 44 -3.02 -5.52 5.42
N ARG A 45 -2.69 -6.82 5.34
CA ARG A 45 -3.51 -7.87 5.98
C ARG A 45 -3.54 -7.72 7.50
N GLY A 46 -2.42 -7.32 8.11
CA GLY A 46 -2.34 -6.99 9.53
C GLY A 46 -3.26 -5.82 9.91
N GLY A 47 -3.26 -4.75 9.10
CA GLY A 47 -4.18 -3.62 9.29
C GLY A 47 -5.66 -3.99 9.13
N TRP A 48 -5.99 -4.86 8.18
CA TRP A 48 -7.35 -5.36 8.04
C TRP A 48 -7.78 -6.21 9.24
N TYR A 49 -6.90 -7.08 9.74
CA TYR A 49 -7.17 -7.88 10.94
C TYR A 49 -7.41 -7.00 12.17
N ALA A 50 -6.64 -5.93 12.31
CA ALA A 50 -6.81 -4.91 13.34
C ALA A 50 -8.21 -4.26 13.25
N MET A 51 -8.67 -3.90 12.05
CA MET A 51 -10.04 -3.41 11.80
C MET A 51 -11.10 -4.45 12.16
N GLU A 52 -10.95 -5.70 11.72
CA GLU A 52 -11.90 -6.78 12.02
C GLU A 52 -12.10 -6.94 13.53
N THR A 53 -11.01 -7.05 14.27
CA THR A 53 -11.03 -7.39 15.70
C THR A 53 -11.43 -6.22 16.59
N THR A 54 -11.04 -4.99 16.25
CA THR A 54 -11.28 -3.84 17.13
C THR A 54 -12.45 -2.96 16.72
N VAL A 55 -12.81 -2.95 15.43
CA VAL A 55 -13.91 -2.14 14.92
C VAL A 55 -15.14 -3.01 14.66
N PHE A 56 -15.04 -4.05 13.82
CA PHE A 56 -16.22 -4.84 13.44
C PHE A 56 -16.72 -5.78 14.53
N ASP A 57 -15.81 -6.37 15.33
CA ASP A 57 -16.22 -7.23 16.45
C ASP A 57 -16.70 -6.44 17.66
N THR A 58 -16.16 -5.23 17.89
CA THR A 58 -16.63 -4.32 18.95
C THR A 58 -17.98 -3.70 18.60
N PHE A 59 -18.21 -3.38 17.33
CA PHE A 59 -19.44 -2.75 16.84
C PHE A 59 -20.18 -3.67 15.85
N PRO A 60 -20.98 -4.63 16.33
CA PRO A 60 -21.63 -5.62 15.47
C PRO A 60 -22.61 -5.01 14.44
N ILE A 61 -23.11 -3.79 14.68
CA ILE A 61 -24.00 -3.06 13.77
C ILE A 61 -23.31 -2.74 12.43
N ILE A 62 -21.99 -2.49 12.44
CA ILE A 62 -21.24 -2.14 11.22
C ILE A 62 -20.65 -3.36 10.51
N LYS A 63 -20.61 -4.52 11.17
CA LYS A 63 -20.05 -5.77 10.64
C LYS A 63 -20.67 -6.22 9.30
N PRO A 64 -21.99 -6.12 9.06
CA PRO A 64 -22.59 -6.44 7.76
C PRO A 64 -22.07 -5.58 6.61
N TYR A 65 -21.57 -4.38 6.90
CA TYR A 65 -21.03 -3.44 5.91
C TYR A 65 -19.52 -3.58 5.69
N SER A 66 -18.84 -4.52 6.38
CA SER A 66 -17.40 -4.74 6.28
C SER A 66 -16.92 -4.91 4.83
N SER A 67 -17.70 -5.57 3.97
CA SER A 67 -17.39 -5.72 2.54
C SER A 67 -17.28 -4.39 1.78
N LEU A 68 -18.02 -3.35 2.17
CA LEU A 68 -17.90 -2.02 1.57
C LEU A 68 -16.59 -1.34 1.97
N PHE A 69 -16.19 -1.48 3.24
CA PHE A 69 -14.90 -1.00 3.72
C PHE A 69 -13.73 -1.74 3.08
N LEU A 70 -13.90 -3.04 2.82
CA LEU A 70 -12.93 -3.88 2.13
C LEU A 70 -12.66 -3.35 0.71
N LEU A 71 -13.68 -2.87 0.00
CA LEU A 71 -13.53 -2.29 -1.33
C LEU A 71 -12.60 -1.07 -1.31
N VAL A 72 -12.80 -0.17 -0.35
CA VAL A 72 -11.93 1.00 -0.15
C VAL A 72 -10.53 0.57 0.28
N TRP A 73 -10.43 -0.48 1.10
CA TRP A 73 -9.16 -1.05 1.57
C TRP A 73 -8.26 -1.56 0.42
N PHE A 74 -8.86 -2.06 -0.65
CA PHE A 74 -8.11 -2.56 -1.81
C PHE A 74 -7.59 -1.47 -2.75
N ILE A 75 -8.08 -0.22 -2.67
CA ILE A 75 -7.69 0.85 -3.61
C ILE A 75 -6.17 1.08 -3.62
N PRO A 76 -5.46 1.22 -2.48
CA PRO A 76 -4.01 1.39 -2.49
C PRO A 76 -3.25 0.20 -3.05
N ILE A 77 -3.77 -1.03 -2.83
CA ILE A 77 -3.19 -2.26 -3.37
C ILE A 77 -3.35 -2.30 -4.90
N LEU A 78 -4.53 -1.94 -5.40
CA LEU A 78 -4.78 -1.83 -6.84
C LEU A 78 -3.87 -0.78 -7.48
N GLY A 79 -3.65 0.35 -6.82
CA GLY A 79 -2.70 1.38 -7.25
C GLY A 79 -1.24 0.90 -7.30
N LEU A 80 -0.82 0.07 -6.34
CA LEU A 80 0.47 -0.60 -6.38
C LEU A 80 0.58 -1.55 -7.58
N LEU A 81 -0.46 -2.35 -7.84
CA LEU A 81 -0.48 -3.30 -8.95
C LEU A 81 -0.47 -2.60 -10.31
N THR A 82 -1.22 -1.52 -10.48
CA THR A 82 -1.21 -0.75 -11.74
C THR A 82 0.17 -0.11 -11.98
N SER A 83 0.87 0.27 -10.92
CA SER A 83 2.24 0.80 -10.99
C SER A 83 3.28 -0.25 -11.39
N ILE A 84 2.94 -1.54 -11.42
CA ILE A 84 3.80 -2.60 -11.99
C ILE A 84 3.63 -2.64 -13.51
N VAL A 85 2.40 -2.48 -13.99
CA VAL A 85 2.07 -2.49 -15.43
C VAL A 85 2.55 -1.22 -16.11
N VAL A 86 2.41 -0.07 -15.43
CA VAL A 86 2.90 1.24 -15.90
C VAL A 86 3.87 1.81 -14.87
N PRO A 87 5.16 1.42 -14.93
CA PRO A 87 6.13 1.75 -13.90
C PRO A 87 6.46 3.24 -13.86
N SER A 88 6.17 3.86 -12.72
CA SER A 88 6.67 5.18 -12.36
C SER A 88 7.18 5.14 -10.92
N ALA A 89 8.41 5.61 -10.68
CA ALA A 89 9.00 5.61 -9.34
C ALA A 89 8.14 6.42 -8.35
N GLY A 90 7.58 7.55 -8.79
CA GLY A 90 6.65 8.36 -8.01
C GLY A 90 5.33 7.65 -7.71
N GLY A 91 4.77 6.91 -8.67
CA GLY A 91 3.56 6.12 -8.47
C GLY A 91 3.77 5.00 -7.47
N ILE A 92 4.83 4.20 -7.65
CA ILE A 92 5.13 3.07 -6.74
C ILE A 92 5.36 3.57 -5.31
N ALA A 93 6.18 4.61 -5.13
CA ALA A 93 6.42 5.20 -3.81
C ALA A 93 5.12 5.77 -3.21
N GLY A 94 4.33 6.50 -4.00
CA GLY A 94 3.06 7.08 -3.54
C GLY A 94 2.07 6.01 -3.07
N TRP A 95 1.89 4.94 -3.85
CA TRP A 95 0.98 3.85 -3.49
C TRP A 95 1.52 2.95 -2.37
N ALA A 96 2.84 2.81 -2.25
CA ALA A 96 3.47 2.13 -1.13
C ALA A 96 3.21 2.87 0.18
N ILE A 97 3.41 4.21 0.18
CA ILE A 97 3.12 5.07 1.33
C ILE A 97 1.62 5.03 1.65
N ALA A 98 0.74 5.12 0.64
CA ALA A 98 -0.70 5.05 0.86
C ALA A 98 -1.11 3.73 1.51
N THR A 99 -0.63 2.60 0.99
CA THR A 99 -0.88 1.26 1.57
C THR A 99 -0.38 1.17 3.01
N ALA A 100 0.84 1.65 3.28
CA ALA A 100 1.42 1.63 4.61
C ALA A 100 0.62 2.50 5.60
N VAL A 101 0.24 3.71 5.22
CA VAL A 101 -0.52 4.63 6.09
C VAL A 101 -1.92 4.08 6.37
N PHE A 102 -2.63 3.60 5.33
CA PHE A 102 -3.97 3.01 5.50
C PHE A 102 -3.95 1.79 6.41
N ALA A 103 -2.89 0.97 6.34
CA ALA A 103 -2.72 -0.18 7.23
C ALA A 103 -2.30 0.23 8.66
N ALA A 104 -1.39 1.20 8.78
CA ALA A 104 -0.82 1.60 10.07
C ALA A 104 -1.83 2.28 11.00
N ILE A 105 -2.78 3.06 10.46
CA ILE A 105 -3.81 3.74 11.26
C ILE A 105 -4.60 2.75 12.13
N PRO A 106 -5.30 1.75 11.57
CA PRO A 106 -6.04 0.80 12.39
C PRO A 106 -5.14 -0.06 13.26
N MET A 107 -3.93 -0.45 12.82
CA MET A 107 -2.99 -1.17 13.69
C MET A 107 -2.62 -0.34 14.93
N THR A 108 -2.41 0.95 14.76
CA THR A 108 -2.08 1.88 15.85
C THR A 108 -3.27 2.08 16.78
N ILE A 109 -4.47 2.26 16.22
CA ILE A 109 -5.71 2.36 17.00
C ILE A 109 -5.92 1.08 17.80
N SER A 110 -5.77 -0.09 17.18
CA SER A 110 -5.90 -1.38 17.86
C SER A 110 -4.84 -1.57 18.94
N PHE A 111 -3.60 -1.12 18.70
CA PHE A 111 -2.54 -1.16 19.71
C PHE A 111 -2.92 -0.35 20.96
N TYR A 112 -3.37 0.90 20.78
CA TYR A 112 -3.84 1.72 21.91
C TYR A 112 -5.08 1.12 22.59
N TYR A 113 -6.02 0.57 21.82
CA TYR A 113 -7.20 -0.08 22.37
C TYR A 113 -6.82 -1.28 23.25
N ILE A 114 -5.92 -2.14 22.78
CA ILE A 114 -5.43 -3.31 23.52
C ILE A 114 -4.69 -2.89 24.79
N LEU A 115 -3.89 -1.82 24.75
CA LEU A 115 -3.22 -1.30 25.94
C LEU A 115 -4.20 -0.82 27.02
N LEU A 116 -5.29 -0.16 26.62
CA LEU A 116 -6.24 0.44 27.55
C LEU A 116 -7.32 -0.53 28.05
N PHE A 117 -7.78 -1.44 27.19
CA PHE A 117 -8.96 -2.28 27.45
C PHE A 117 -8.66 -3.79 27.39
N GLY A 118 -7.42 -4.17 27.03
CA GLY A 118 -7.03 -5.56 26.83
C GLY A 118 -7.50 -6.12 25.47
N PHE A 119 -7.11 -7.36 25.19
CA PHE A 119 -7.51 -8.04 23.96
C PHE A 119 -9.01 -8.36 23.95
N PRO A 120 -9.70 -8.21 22.80
CA PRO A 120 -11.07 -8.70 22.64
C PRO A 120 -11.17 -10.20 22.96
N PRO A 121 -12.28 -10.69 23.55
CA PRO A 121 -12.41 -12.09 23.96
C PRO A 121 -12.13 -13.09 22.82
N VAL A 122 -12.62 -12.79 21.62
CA VAL A 122 -12.42 -13.61 20.41
C VAL A 122 -10.93 -13.69 20.04
N THR A 123 -10.19 -12.59 20.16
CA THR A 123 -8.75 -12.55 19.91
C THR A 123 -7.95 -13.28 21.00
N GLN A 124 -8.41 -13.23 22.26
CA GLN A 124 -7.77 -13.98 23.35
C GLN A 124 -7.85 -15.49 23.14
N GLU A 125 -8.96 -16.02 22.63
CA GLU A 125 -9.11 -17.44 22.32
C GLU A 125 -8.16 -17.89 21.22
N TYR A 126 -8.04 -17.09 20.16
CA TYR A 126 -7.09 -17.35 19.07
C TYR A 126 -5.63 -17.33 19.55
N VAL A 127 -5.23 -16.30 20.31
CA VAL A 127 -3.87 -16.18 20.85
C VAL A 127 -3.57 -17.31 21.85
N ARG A 128 -4.53 -17.64 22.73
CA ARG A 128 -4.38 -18.80 23.64
C ARG A 128 -4.25 -20.11 22.87
N GLY A 129 -4.93 -20.27 21.74
CA GLY A 129 -4.78 -21.43 20.86
C GLY A 129 -3.36 -21.59 20.32
N ILE A 130 -2.70 -20.49 19.93
CA ILE A 130 -1.31 -20.49 19.44
C ILE A 130 -0.32 -20.91 20.53
N PHE A 131 -0.54 -20.49 21.78
CA PHE A 131 0.34 -20.85 22.89
C PHE A 131 -0.01 -22.19 23.56
N ARG A 132 -1.15 -22.80 23.23
CA ARG A 132 -1.59 -24.10 23.75
C ARG A 132 -1.17 -25.30 22.89
N THR A 133 -0.60 -25.09 21.70
CA THR A 133 -0.16 -26.17 20.80
C THR A 133 1.21 -26.78 21.15
N THR A 134 1.76 -26.48 22.33
CA THR A 134 2.95 -27.15 22.88
C THR A 134 2.68 -27.64 24.29
N ALA A 135 2.03 -28.80 24.40
CA ALA A 135 2.02 -29.65 25.59
C ALA A 135 2.11 -31.11 25.13
#